data_AF-F6GKD1-F1
#
_entry.id   AF-F6GKD1-F1
#
_cell.length_a   1.000
_cell.length_b   1.000
_cell.length_c   1.000
_cell.angle_alpha   90.00
_cell.angle_beta   90.00
_cell.angle_gamma   90.00
#
_symmetry.space_group_name_H-M   'P 1'
#
loop_
_entity.id
_entity.type
_entity.pdbx_description
1 polymer ?
#
loop_
_entity_poly.entity_id
_entity_poly.type
_entity_poly.pdbx_seq_one_letter_code
_entity_poly.pdbx_strand_id
1 'polypeptide(L)' 'MKQANIISYLSIIIGGAIAIYANANEKQNVYLLILGIFMLMFGAFRLNSKLSSKVKDKKEKNYFTGEEE' A
#
# COMPACT_ATOMS: atom_id res chain seq x y z
N MET A 1 -7.90 2.15 17.30
CA MET A 1 -8.28 2.10 15.86
C MET A 1 -7.04 2.10 14.96
N LYS A 2 -6.56 0.93 14.50
CA LYS A 2 -5.34 0.86 13.64
C LYS A 2 -5.34 -0.34 12.67
N GLN A 3 -6.52 -0.86 12.28
CA GLN A 3 -6.61 -2.11 11.50
C GLN A 3 -6.49 -1.94 9.98
N ALA A 4 -6.57 -0.71 9.46
CA ALA A 4 -6.56 -0.45 8.02
C ALA A 4 -5.20 -0.68 7.34
N ASN A 5 -4.12 -0.83 8.11
CA ASN A 5 -2.75 -0.96 7.61
C ASN A 5 -2.32 -2.43 7.41
N ILE A 6 -2.92 -3.35 8.17
CA ILE A 6 -2.58 -4.78 8.15
C ILE A 6 -2.91 -5.44 6.82
N ILE A 7 -4.10 -5.16 6.27
CA ILE A 7 -4.53 -5.74 4.99
C ILE A 7 -3.61 -5.35 3.84
N SER A 8 -3.19 -4.08 3.79
CA SER A 8 -2.28 -3.60 2.74
C SER A 8 -0.88 -4.20 2.88
N TYR A 9 -0.38 -4.34 4.12
CA TYR A 9 0.89 -5.02 4.39
C TYR A 9 0.85 -6.51 4.00
N LEU A 10 -0.23 -7.22 4.33
CA LEU A 10 -0.41 -8.62 3.93
C LEU A 10 -0.43 -8.76 2.40
N SER A 11 -1.11 -7.87 1.68
CA SER A 11 -1.12 -7.89 0.21
C SER A 11 0.27 -7.70 -0.40
N ILE A 12 1.11 -6.83 0.18
CA ILE A 12 2.49 -6.62 -0.27
C ILE A 12 3.35 -7.86 -0.04
N ILE A 13 3.25 -8.48 1.15
CA ILE A 13 3.99 -9.70 1.48
C ILE A 13 3.61 -10.84 0.53
N ILE A 14 2.30 -11.05 0.32
CA ILE A 14 1.80 -12.12 -0.56
C ILE A 14 2.20 -11.87 -2.02
N GLY A 15 2.02 -10.65 -2.53
CA GLY A 15 2.43 -10.29 -3.89
C GLY A 15 3.93 -10.44 -4.12
N GLY A 16 4.75 -10.09 -3.12
CA GLY A 16 6.19 -10.27 -3.14
C GLY A 16 6.62 -11.73 -3.16
N ALA A 17 6.00 -12.58 -2.34
CA ALA A 17 6.26 -14.01 -2.34
C ALA A 17 5.93 -14.64 -3.71
N ILE A 18 4.80 -14.25 -4.32
CA ILE A 18 4.38 -14.72 -5.65
C ILE A 18 5.37 -14.25 -6.73
N ALA A 19 5.79 -12.99 -6.70
CA ALA A 19 6.75 -12.46 -7.68
C ALA A 19 8.12 -13.15 -7.57
N ILE A 20 8.62 -13.39 -6.35
CA ILE A 20 9.86 -14.12 -6.11
C ILE A 20 9.72 -15.57 -6.60
N TYR A 21 8.61 -16.25 -6.28
CA TYR A 21 8.37 -17.62 -6.72
C TYR A 21 8.29 -17.75 -8.24
N ALA A 22 7.61 -16.81 -8.92
CA ALA A 22 7.50 -16.77 -10.36
C ALA A 22 8.84 -16.51 -11.06
N ASN A 23 9.75 -15.78 -10.41
CA ASN A 23 11.08 -15.46 -10.94
C ASN A 23 12.14 -16.54 -10.65
N ALA A 24 11.99 -17.29 -9.55
CA ALA A 24 12.99 -18.24 -9.07
C ALA A 24 13.07 -19.55 -9.91
N ASN A 25 12.10 -19.80 -10.79
CA ASN A 25 12.10 -20.98 -11.66
C ASN A 25 12.91 -20.72 -12.94
N GLU A 26 13.64 -21.73 -13.43
CA GLU A 26 14.43 -21.64 -14.68
C GLU A 26 13.58 -21.22 -15.89
N LYS A 27 12.31 -21.66 -15.91
CA LYS A 27 11.30 -21.15 -16.83
C LYS A 27 10.49 -20.10 -16.09
N GLN A 28 10.93 -18.85 -16.16
CA GLN A 28 10.17 -17.74 -15.60
C GLN A 28 8.76 -17.73 -16.20
N ASN A 29 7.77 -17.91 -15.33
CA ASN A 29 6.39 -17.79 -15.74
C ASN A 29 6.04 -16.30 -15.75
N VAL A 30 6.39 -15.64 -16.86
CA VAL A 30 6.25 -14.18 -17.06
C VAL A 30 4.85 -13.70 -16.74
N TYR A 31 3.84 -14.53 -17.00
CA TYR A 31 2.45 -14.24 -16.68
C TYR A 31 2.21 -14.13 -15.16
N LEU A 32 2.75 -15.08 -14.38
CA LEU A 32 2.72 -15.04 -12.91
C LEU A 32 3.58 -13.90 -12.34
N LEU A 33 4.72 -13.61 -12.97
CA LEU A 33 5.60 -12.51 -12.57
C LEU A 33 4.89 -11.15 -12.68
N ILE A 34 4.28 -10.90 -13.84
CA ILE A 34 3.48 -9.69 -14.10
C ILE A 34 2.32 -9.59 -13.11
N LEU A 35 1.61 -10.69 -12.88
CA LEU A 35 0.52 -10.72 -11.90
C LEU A 35 1.01 -10.35 -10.49
N GLY A 36 2.15 -10.90 -10.06
CA GLY A 36 2.76 -10.62 -8.76
C GLY A 36 3.17 -9.15 -8.61
N ILE A 37 3.79 -8.57 -9.64
CA ILE A 37 4.20 -7.15 -9.65
C ILE A 37 2.97 -6.23 -9.63
N PHE A 38 1.95 -6.50 -10.44
CA PHE A 38 0.71 -5.71 -10.43
C PHE A 38 0.03 -5.76 -9.05
N MET A 39 -0.02 -6.93 -8.41
CA MET A 39 -0.58 -7.11 -7.07
C MET A 39 0.22 -6.34 -6.01
N LEU A 40 1.56 -6.37 -6.10
CA LEU A 40 2.47 -5.58 -5.26
C LEU A 40 2.21 -4.09 -5.42
N MET A 41 2.16 -3.60 -6.65
CA MET A 41 2.01 -2.19 -6.99
C MET A 41 0.65 -1.68 -6.52
N PHE A 42 -0.41 -2.47 -6.67
CA PHE A 42 -1.73 -2.14 -6.14
C PHE A 42 -1.77 -2.12 -4.60
N GLY A 43 -1.16 -3.11 -3.94
CA GLY A 43 -1.07 -3.18 -2.48
C GLY A 43 -0.29 -2.00 -1.88
N ALA A 44 0.86 -1.67 -2.49
CA ALA A 44 1.69 -0.53 -2.12
C ALA A 44 0.99 0.81 -2.38
N PHE A 45 0.30 0.95 -3.53
CA PHE A 45 -0.48 2.15 -3.84
C PHE A 45 -1.59 2.39 -2.82
N ARG A 46 -2.33 1.33 -2.46
CA ARG A 46 -3.41 1.41 -1.46
C ARG A 46 -2.88 1.74 -0.07
N LEU A 47 -1.70 1.24 0.30
CA LEU A 47 -1.02 1.59 1.55
C LEU A 47 -0.64 3.08 1.57
N ASN A 48 0.02 3.57 0.52
CA ASN A 48 0.45 4.96 0.41
C ASN A 48 -0.73 5.94 0.40
N SER A 49 -1.80 5.61 -0.34
CA SER A 49 -2.99 6.47 -0.45
C SER A 49 -3.72 6.62 0.89
N LYS A 50 -3.83 5.55 1.68
CA LYS A 50 -4.39 5.62 3.05
C LYS A 50 -3.52 6.41 4.02
N LEU A 51 -2.19 6.36 3.85
CA LEU A 51 -1.26 7.14 4.66
C LEU A 51 -1.45 8.65 4.41
N SER A 52 -1.61 9.05 3.14
CA SER A 52 -1.88 10.43 2.71
C SER A 52 -3.21 10.97 3.23
N SER A 53 -4.25 10.14 3.30
CA SER A 53 -5.57 10.56 3.81
C SER A 53 -5.55 11.02 5.28
N LYS A 54 -4.64 10.51 6.12
CA LYS A 54 -4.52 10.97 7.52
C LYS A 54 -3.80 12.31 7.67
N VAL A 55 -3.01 12.71 6.67
CA VAL A 55 -2.31 14.02 6.69
C VAL A 55 -3.30 15.15 6.41
N LYS A 56 -4.35 14.92 5.61
CA LYS A 56 -5.43 15.90 5.40
C LYS A 56 -6.21 16.19 6.69
N ASP A 57 -6.58 15.15 7.44
CA ASP A 57 -7.33 15.29 8.71
C ASP A 57 -6.58 16.12 9.78
N LYS A 58 -5.23 16.02 9.81
CA LYS A 58 -4.42 16.80 10.77
C LYS A 58 -4.25 18.27 10.39
N LYS A 59 -4.35 18.62 9.11
CA LYS A 59 -4.24 20.02 8.69
C LYS A 59 -5.52 20.79 8.97
N GLU A 60 -6.68 20.17 8.79
CA GLU A 60 -7.97 20.86 8.94
C GLU A 60 -8.23 21.33 10.38
N LYS A 61 -7.82 20.58 11.41
CA LYS A 61 -7.99 20.99 12.82
C LYS A 61 -7.11 22.15 13.29
N ASN A 62 -6.08 22.56 12.54
CA ASN A 62 -5.21 23.67 12.95
C ASN A 62 -5.65 25.03 12.38
N TYR A 63 -6.62 25.07 11.47
CA TYR A 63 -7.14 26.33 10.91
C TYR A 63 -8.36 26.88 11.66
N PHE A 64 -9.00 26.10 12.55
CA PHE A 64 -10.18 26.52 13.32
C PHE A 64 -9.87 26.98 14.75
N THR A 65 -8.60 27.22 15.10
CA THR A 65 -8.20 27.74 16.43
C THR A 65 -7.12 28.81 16.29
N GLY A 66 -7.29 29.70 15.32
CA GLY A 66 -6.57 30.95 15.22
C GLY A 66 -7.58 32.04 14.92
N GLU A 67 -7.58 33.08 15.75
CA GLU A 67 -8.49 34.24 15.74
C GLU A 67 -9.82 34.02 16.46
N GLU A 68 -9.84 34.34 17.76
CA GLU A 68 -10.70 35.41 18.29
C GLU A 68 -9.87 36.17 19.36
N GLU A 69 -9.87 37.50 19.24
CA GLU A 69 -9.12 38.48 20.03
C GLU A 69 -9.55 38.57 21.50
#